data_AF-A0A3A8Z9V4-F1
#
_entry.id   AF-A0A3A8Z9V4-F1
#
_cell.length_a   1.000
_cell.length_b   1.000
_cell.length_c   1.000
_cell.angle_alpha   90.00
_cell.angle_beta   90.00
_cell.angle_gamma   90.00
#
_symmetry.space_group_name_H-M   'P 1'
#
loop_
_entity.id
_entity.type
_entity.pdbx_description
1 polymer ?
#
loop_
_entity_poly.entity_id
_entity_poly.type
_entity_poly.pdbx_seq_one_letter_code
_entity_poly.pdbx_strand_id
1 'polypeptide(L)'
;MEDAIRGLTEAIEKAAAGQHDILDFVAIFISLAAIIVSVYGIYVQRKLNNVNLQSTYFKEIFGEYLKKKIPESSSKLVYDEHGKLDKSYREISKVLFTMWRSCGYFKYVHNDFYFQLGEMIKTIDEALVTIAGIREPEKEKQSKNIIAIHQKIEEIVLFI
;
A
#
# COMPACT_ATOMS: atom_id res chain seq x y z
N MET A 1 8.91 32.32 -6.42
CA MET A 1 7.63 32.91 -5.97
C MET A 1 7.85 34.36 -5.57
N GLU A 2 8.84 34.64 -4.72
CA GLU A 2 9.23 36.00 -4.31
C GLU A 2 9.58 36.90 -5.50
N ASP A 3 10.36 36.42 -6.48
CA ASP A 3 10.68 37.19 -7.70
C ASP A 3 9.47 37.44 -8.61
N ALA A 4 8.54 36.49 -8.69
CA ALA A 4 7.32 36.64 -9.48
C ALA A 4 6.33 37.59 -8.81
N ILE A 5 6.27 37.59 -7.48
CA ILE A 5 5.51 38.56 -6.69
C ILE A 5 6.13 39.95 -6.86
N ARG A 6 7.45 40.08 -6.77
CA ARG A 6 8.15 41.35 -6.98
C ARG A 6 7.91 41.91 -8.39
N GLY A 7 8.04 41.07 -9.42
CA GLY A 7 7.76 41.47 -10.80
C GLY A 7 6.31 41.87 -11.04
N LEU A 8 5.35 41.19 -10.40
CA LEU A 8 3.93 41.57 -10.45
C LEU A 8 3.67 42.91 -9.75
N THR A 9 4.26 43.13 -8.57
CA THR A 9 4.15 44.38 -7.81
C THR A 9 4.72 45.56 -8.61
N GLU A 10 5.91 45.41 -9.18
CA GLU A 10 6.56 46.44 -10.01
C GLU A 10 5.73 46.80 -11.25
N ALA A 11 5.13 45.80 -11.91
CA ALA A 11 4.30 46.04 -13.09
C ALA A 11 2.93 46.68 -12.74
N ILE A 12 2.34 46.35 -11.60
CA ILE A 12 1.11 46.99 -11.08
C ILE A 12 1.38 48.45 -10.69
N GLU A 13 2.52 48.74 -10.07
CA GLU A 13 2.90 50.12 -9.70
C GLU A 13 3.10 51.01 -10.93
N LYS A 14 3.77 50.50 -11.98
CA LYS A 14 3.93 51.22 -13.25
C LYS A 14 2.60 51.44 -13.96
N ALA A 15 1.74 50.41 -13.97
CA ALA A 15 0.41 50.52 -14.52
C ALA A 15 -0.45 51.55 -13.75
N ALA A 16 -0.36 51.61 -12.42
CA ALA A 16 -1.08 52.61 -11.62
C ALA A 16 -0.58 54.05 -11.86
N ALA A 17 0.68 54.23 -12.28
CA ALA A 17 1.28 55.52 -12.60
C ALA A 17 0.93 56.05 -14.01
N GLY A 18 0.16 55.32 -14.81
CA GLY A 18 -0.31 55.75 -16.13
C GLY A 18 0.74 55.65 -17.27
N GLN A 19 1.91 55.09 -17.00
CA GLN A 19 2.87 54.66 -18.02
C GLN A 19 2.55 53.20 -18.38
N HIS A 20 1.84 52.98 -19.49
CA HIS A 20 1.51 51.64 -19.95
C HIS A 20 2.23 51.34 -21.27
N ASP A 21 3.30 50.55 -21.21
CA ASP A 21 3.87 49.93 -22.40
C ASP A 21 3.34 48.50 -22.57
N ILE A 22 3.30 48.02 -23.82
CA ILE A 22 2.90 46.63 -24.15
C ILE A 22 3.73 45.61 -23.36
N LEU A 23 4.97 45.97 -23.02
CA LEU A 23 5.89 45.18 -22.21
C LEU A 23 5.38 44.94 -20.78
N ASP A 24 4.69 45.91 -20.16
CA ASP A 24 4.16 45.78 -18.80
C ASP A 24 2.99 44.79 -18.77
N PHE A 25 2.13 44.79 -19.79
CA PHE A 25 1.06 43.80 -19.94
C PHE A 25 1.59 42.38 -20.13
N VAL A 26 2.65 42.22 -20.94
CA VAL A 26 3.32 40.92 -21.13
C VAL A 26 3.95 40.45 -19.82
N ALA A 27 4.59 41.35 -19.07
CA ALA A 27 5.18 41.02 -17.77
C ALA A 27 4.13 40.58 -16.74
N ILE A 28 2.98 41.26 -16.68
CA ILE A 28 1.85 40.87 -15.80
C ILE A 28 1.34 39.47 -16.20
N PHE A 29 1.15 39.23 -17.49
CA PHE A 29 0.64 37.94 -17.99
C PHE A 29 1.59 36.78 -17.66
N ILE A 30 2.91 36.95 -17.92
CA ILE A 30 3.92 35.95 -17.59
C ILE A 30 3.99 35.70 -16.08
N SER A 31 3.88 36.76 -15.28
CA SER A 31 3.89 36.65 -13.80
C SER A 31 2.68 35.88 -13.29
N LEU A 32 1.48 36.14 -13.83
CA LEU A 32 0.26 35.39 -13.50
C LEU A 32 0.38 33.91 -13.91
N ALA A 33 0.88 33.63 -15.12
CA ALA A 33 1.12 32.27 -15.58
C ALA A 33 2.11 31.52 -14.67
N ALA A 34 3.20 32.19 -14.26
CA ALA A 34 4.21 31.62 -13.37
C ALA A 34 3.64 31.29 -11.98
N ILE A 35 2.73 32.12 -11.45
CA ILE A 35 2.04 31.86 -10.17
C ILE A 35 1.13 30.63 -10.33
N ILE A 36 0.35 30.54 -11.40
CA ILE A 36 -0.56 29.40 -11.66
C ILE A 36 0.24 28.09 -11.76
N VAL A 37 1.32 28.09 -12.54
CA VAL A 37 2.20 26.91 -12.69
C VAL A 37 2.84 26.53 -11.36
N SER A 38 3.26 27.51 -10.55
CA SER A 38 3.85 27.25 -9.23
C SER A 38 2.85 26.62 -8.26
N VAL A 39 1.62 27.13 -8.20
CA VAL A 39 0.56 26.58 -7.34
C VAL A 39 0.20 25.16 -7.78
N TYR A 40 0.05 24.93 -9.08
CA TYR A 40 -0.21 23.60 -9.63
C TYR A 40 0.96 22.63 -9.34
N GLY A 41 2.20 23.10 -9.49
CA GLY A 41 3.40 22.34 -9.16
C GLY A 41 3.44 21.90 -7.70
N ILE A 42 3.11 22.79 -6.76
CA ILE A 42 3.03 22.45 -5.32
C ILE A 42 1.94 21.38 -5.06
N TYR A 43 0.78 21.51 -5.69
CA TYR A 43 -0.30 20.52 -5.57
C TYR A 43 0.14 19.14 -6.06
N VAL A 44 0.70 19.07 -7.28
CA VAL A 44 1.22 17.82 -7.87
C VAL A 44 2.34 17.24 -7.00
N GLN A 45 3.27 18.08 -6.52
CA GLN A 45 4.37 17.64 -5.66
C GLN A 45 3.86 17.02 -4.36
N ARG A 46 2.84 17.62 -3.71
CA ARG A 46 2.22 17.05 -2.50
C ARG A 46 1.54 15.71 -2.80
N LYS A 47 0.82 15.61 -3.92
CA LYS A 47 0.19 14.35 -4.34
C LYS A 47 1.24 13.26 -4.60
N LEU A 48 2.30 13.59 -5.33
CA LEU A 48 3.42 12.68 -5.61
C LEU A 48 4.14 12.26 -4.32
N ASN A 49 4.38 13.20 -3.40
CA ASN A 49 5.01 12.89 -2.12
C ASN A 49 4.16 11.93 -1.29
N ASN A 50 2.83 12.11 -1.28
CA ASN A 50 1.92 11.19 -0.59
C ASN A 50 1.90 9.80 -1.24
N VAL A 51 1.89 9.71 -2.57
CA VAL A 51 1.97 8.42 -3.29
C VAL A 51 3.32 7.73 -3.01
N ASN A 52 4.42 8.49 -3.03
CA ASN A 52 5.76 7.98 -2.73
C ASN A 52 5.88 7.49 -1.29
N LEU A 53 5.28 8.22 -0.34
CA LEU A 53 5.22 7.83 1.06
C LEU A 53 4.43 6.54 1.24
N GLN A 54 3.25 6.43 0.61
CA GLN A 54 2.44 5.21 0.63
C GLN A 54 3.18 4.02 0.02
N SER A 55 3.87 4.21 -1.11
CA SER A 55 4.69 3.17 -1.74
C SER A 55 5.85 2.72 -0.84
N THR A 56 6.51 3.67 -0.16
CA THR A 56 7.57 3.37 0.82
C THR A 56 7.04 2.53 1.97
N TYR A 57 5.95 2.98 2.62
CA TYR A 57 5.33 2.21 3.71
C TYR A 57 4.90 0.82 3.26
N PHE A 58 4.28 0.72 2.08
CA PHE A 58 3.87 -0.56 1.53
C PHE A 58 5.07 -1.50 1.33
N LYS A 59 6.14 -1.01 0.70
CA LYS A 59 7.37 -1.80 0.48
C LYS A 59 8.03 -2.23 1.79
N GLU A 60 8.12 -1.34 2.76
CA GLU A 60 8.70 -1.64 4.08
C GLU A 60 7.87 -2.64 4.87
N ILE A 61 6.54 -2.53 4.81
CA ILE A 61 5.63 -3.38 5.56
C ILE A 61 5.50 -4.75 4.92
N PHE A 62 5.29 -4.83 3.60
CA PHE A 62 4.95 -6.09 2.92
C PHE A 62 6.14 -6.78 2.25
N GLY A 63 7.19 -6.04 1.90
CA GLY A 63 8.28 -6.54 1.05
C GLY A 63 8.94 -7.81 1.59
N GLU A 64 9.28 -7.86 2.87
CA GLU A 64 9.89 -9.06 3.47
C GLU A 64 8.89 -10.21 3.62
N TYR A 65 7.61 -9.91 3.87
CA TYR A 65 6.58 -10.93 4.03
C TYR A 65 6.29 -11.63 2.71
N LEU A 66 6.06 -10.86 1.64
CA LEU A 66 5.75 -11.39 0.31
C LEU A 66 6.94 -12.13 -0.29
N LYS A 67 8.15 -11.57 -0.16
CA LYS A 67 9.35 -12.14 -0.76
C LYS A 67 9.82 -13.41 -0.06
N LYS A 68 9.65 -13.50 1.26
CA LYS A 68 10.35 -14.49 2.08
C LYS A 68 9.45 -15.16 3.10
N LYS A 69 8.90 -14.41 4.07
CA LYS A 69 8.26 -15.03 5.26
C LYS A 69 7.03 -15.88 4.91
N ILE A 70 6.17 -15.42 3.98
CA ILE A 70 4.98 -16.16 3.56
C ILE A 70 5.37 -17.42 2.76
N PRO A 71 6.22 -17.32 1.70
CA PRO A 71 6.70 -18.52 1.00
C PRO A 71 7.37 -19.55 1.93
N GLU A 72 8.28 -19.10 2.80
CA GLU A 72 9.01 -19.99 3.71
C GLU A 72 8.09 -20.70 4.70
N SER A 73 7.18 -19.97 5.35
CA SER A 73 6.27 -20.56 6.34
C SER A 73 5.18 -21.44 5.72
N SER A 74 4.67 -21.06 4.53
CA SER A 74 3.68 -21.89 3.81
C SER A 74 4.28 -23.19 3.27
N SER A 75 5.55 -23.18 2.83
CA SER A 75 6.24 -24.39 2.33
C SER A 75 6.43 -25.48 3.39
N LYS A 76 6.32 -25.12 4.67
CA LYS A 76 6.45 -26.05 5.81
C LYS A 76 5.15 -26.78 6.15
N LEU A 77 4.04 -26.39 5.54
CA LEU A 77 2.74 -27.02 5.80
C LEU A 77 2.77 -28.49 5.37
N VAL A 78 2.64 -29.39 6.33
CA VAL A 78 2.73 -30.82 6.09
C VAL A 78 1.83 -31.60 7.06
N TYR A 79 1.34 -32.74 6.60
CA TYR A 79 0.66 -33.71 7.45
C TYR A 79 1.66 -34.66 8.09
N ASP A 80 1.43 -35.02 9.35
CA ASP A 80 2.18 -36.07 10.04
C ASP A 80 1.80 -37.48 9.53
N GLU A 81 2.53 -38.49 10.01
CA GLU A 81 2.30 -39.90 9.64
C GLU A 81 0.91 -40.42 10.03
N HIS A 82 0.22 -39.72 10.93
CA HIS A 82 -1.13 -40.05 11.37
C HIS A 82 -2.21 -39.33 10.56
N GLY A 83 -1.84 -38.49 9.59
CA GLY A 83 -2.76 -37.72 8.77
C GLY A 83 -3.33 -36.50 9.49
N LYS A 84 -2.62 -35.97 10.48
CA LYS A 84 -2.96 -34.70 11.13
C LYS A 84 -2.03 -33.59 10.64
N LEU A 85 -2.56 -32.39 10.44
CA LEU A 85 -1.72 -31.24 10.09
C LEU A 85 -0.76 -30.95 11.24
N ASP A 86 0.54 -30.93 10.95
CA ASP A 86 1.58 -30.59 11.92
C ASP A 86 1.42 -29.14 12.41
N LYS A 87 2.00 -28.83 13.58
CA LYS A 87 2.01 -27.50 14.20
C LYS A 87 2.62 -26.39 13.32
N SER A 88 3.27 -26.71 12.21
CA SER A 88 3.70 -25.76 11.17
C SER A 88 2.62 -24.77 10.73
N TYR A 89 1.33 -25.14 10.78
CA TYR A 89 0.23 -24.21 10.46
C TYR A 89 0.22 -22.94 11.34
N ARG A 90 0.72 -23.04 12.57
CA ARG A 90 0.83 -21.90 13.49
C ARG A 90 1.87 -20.89 13.05
N GLU A 91 2.90 -21.34 12.33
CA GLU A 91 3.96 -20.47 11.84
C GLU A 91 3.41 -19.52 10.76
N ILE A 92 2.75 -20.06 9.73
CA ILE A 92 2.14 -19.24 8.67
C ILE A 92 1.04 -18.33 9.21
N SER A 93 0.17 -18.84 10.10
CA SER A 93 -0.85 -18.02 10.77
C SER A 93 -0.21 -16.84 11.51
N LYS A 94 0.83 -17.10 12.31
CA LYS A 94 1.58 -16.04 13.01
C LYS A 94 2.20 -15.04 12.04
N VAL A 95 2.81 -15.50 10.94
CA VAL A 95 3.40 -14.63 9.91
C VAL A 95 2.34 -13.69 9.31
N LEU A 96 1.20 -14.23 8.89
CA LEU A 96 0.09 -13.45 8.32
C LEU A 96 -0.47 -12.43 9.32
N PHE A 97 -0.76 -12.83 10.56
CA PHE A 97 -1.26 -11.89 11.57
C PHE A 97 -0.23 -10.82 11.95
N THR A 98 1.06 -11.16 11.94
CA THR A 98 2.12 -10.16 12.21
C THR A 98 2.19 -9.14 11.07
N MET A 99 2.11 -9.61 9.81
CA MET A 99 2.04 -8.73 8.63
C MET A 99 0.86 -7.75 8.72
N TRP A 100 -0.33 -8.25 9.02
CA TRP A 100 -1.53 -7.41 9.17
C TRP A 100 -1.38 -6.37 10.28
N ARG A 101 -0.80 -6.73 11.44
CA ARG A 101 -0.52 -5.77 12.51
C ARG A 101 0.51 -4.73 12.08
N SER A 102 1.55 -5.13 11.36
CA SER A 102 2.56 -4.22 10.80
C SER A 102 1.96 -3.21 9.83
N CYS A 103 0.85 -3.55 9.16
CA CYS A 103 0.14 -2.65 8.26
C CYS A 103 -0.91 -1.76 8.96
N GLY A 104 -0.86 -1.63 10.29
CA GLY A 104 -1.80 -0.84 11.10
C GLY A 104 -1.94 0.64 10.72
N TYR A 105 -0.93 1.23 10.07
CA TYR A 105 -1.03 2.57 9.47
C TYR A 105 -2.22 2.68 8.50
N PHE A 106 -2.45 1.65 7.69
CA PHE A 106 -3.52 1.63 6.70
C PHE A 106 -4.91 1.64 7.32
N LYS A 107 -5.06 1.28 8.60
CA LYS A 107 -6.33 1.46 9.33
C LYS A 107 -6.82 2.91 9.27
N TYR A 108 -5.92 3.89 9.23
CA TYR A 108 -6.26 5.31 9.27
C TYR A 108 -6.33 5.96 7.88
N VAL A 109 -5.55 5.45 6.91
CA VAL A 109 -5.45 6.05 5.58
C VAL A 109 -6.17 5.29 4.47
N HIS A 110 -6.35 3.98 4.64
CA HIS A 110 -6.98 3.04 3.69
C HIS A 110 -7.75 1.96 4.47
N ASN A 111 -8.81 2.40 5.16
CA ASN A 111 -9.53 1.60 6.15
C ASN A 111 -10.07 0.28 5.58
N ASP A 112 -10.69 0.34 4.39
CA ASP A 112 -11.25 -0.82 3.70
C ASP A 112 -10.18 -1.88 3.42
N PHE A 113 -9.01 -1.46 2.93
CA PHE A 113 -7.88 -2.36 2.69
C PHE A 113 -7.45 -3.08 3.98
N TYR A 114 -7.30 -2.34 5.08
CA TYR A 114 -6.85 -2.90 6.35
C TYR A 114 -7.82 -3.97 6.88
N PHE A 115 -9.12 -3.72 6.81
CA PHE A 115 -10.13 -4.66 7.31
C PHE A 115 -10.32 -5.85 6.37
N GLN A 116 -10.33 -5.65 5.05
CA GLN A 116 -10.42 -6.74 4.09
C GLN A 116 -9.24 -7.70 4.20
N LEU A 117 -8.00 -7.17 4.31
CA LEU A 117 -6.82 -8.00 4.54
C LEU A 117 -6.94 -8.81 5.83
N GLY A 118 -7.47 -8.20 6.90
CA GLY A 118 -7.71 -8.89 8.17
C GLY A 118 -8.70 -10.04 8.05
N GLU A 119 -9.81 -9.85 7.32
CA GLU A 119 -10.80 -10.91 7.10
C GLU A 119 -10.27 -12.05 6.21
N MET A 120 -9.46 -11.74 5.19
CA MET A 120 -8.79 -12.77 4.38
C MET A 120 -7.85 -13.63 5.24
N ILE A 121 -7.05 -13.00 6.10
CA ILE A 121 -6.13 -13.70 7.01
C ILE A 121 -6.89 -14.56 8.01
N LYS A 122 -7.98 -14.02 8.58
CA LYS A 122 -8.84 -14.78 9.49
C LYS A 122 -9.46 -15.99 8.81
N THR A 123 -9.92 -15.86 7.56
CA THR A 123 -10.46 -16.97 6.77
C THR A 123 -9.43 -18.09 6.55
N ILE A 124 -8.15 -17.74 6.33
CA ILE A 124 -7.07 -18.71 6.24
C ILE A 124 -6.81 -19.38 7.59
N ASP A 125 -6.75 -18.61 8.67
CA ASP A 125 -6.52 -19.14 10.01
C ASP A 125 -7.61 -20.12 10.44
N GLU A 126 -8.88 -19.77 10.21
CA GLU A 126 -10.01 -20.66 10.45
C GLU A 126 -9.89 -21.96 9.67
N ALA A 127 -9.55 -21.89 8.36
CA ALA A 127 -9.33 -23.07 7.54
C ALA A 127 -8.17 -23.95 8.07
N LEU A 128 -7.04 -23.35 8.44
CA LEU A 128 -5.89 -24.06 9.02
C LEU A 128 -6.25 -24.74 10.34
N VAL A 129 -6.98 -24.05 11.21
CA VAL A 129 -7.43 -24.59 12.50
C VAL A 129 -8.43 -25.74 12.29
N THR A 130 -9.37 -25.60 11.36
CA THR A 130 -10.31 -26.68 11.01
C THR A 130 -9.57 -27.91 10.51
N ILE A 131 -8.65 -27.74 9.57
CA ILE A 131 -7.87 -28.85 9.00
C ILE A 131 -6.96 -29.50 10.06
N ALA A 132 -6.36 -28.71 10.96
CA ALA A 132 -5.54 -29.23 12.06
C ALA A 132 -6.35 -29.94 13.16
N GLY A 133 -7.64 -29.62 13.28
CA GLY A 133 -8.57 -30.23 14.23
C GLY A 133 -9.05 -31.61 13.82
N ILE A 134 -8.95 -31.97 12.54
CA ILE A 134 -9.41 -33.25 11.99
C ILE A 134 -8.23 -34.15 11.58
N ARG A 135 -8.48 -35.46 11.57
CA ARG A 135 -7.58 -36.44 10.98
C ARG A 135 -8.03 -36.72 9.55
N GLU A 136 -7.14 -36.52 8.59
CA GLU A 136 -7.36 -36.82 7.18
C GLU A 136 -6.48 -38.01 6.75
N PRO A 137 -7.02 -39.24 6.69
CA PRO A 137 -6.24 -40.42 6.35
C PRO A 137 -5.86 -40.49 4.86
N GLU A 138 -6.60 -39.84 3.97
CA GLU A 138 -6.38 -39.94 2.52
C GLU A 138 -5.35 -38.91 2.04
N LYS A 139 -4.21 -39.38 1.52
CA LYS A 139 -3.13 -38.52 1.00
C LYS A 139 -3.60 -37.56 -0.10
N GLU A 140 -4.54 -37.97 -0.94
CA GLU A 140 -5.11 -37.10 -1.98
C GLU A 140 -5.87 -35.92 -1.36
N LYS A 141 -6.68 -36.16 -0.32
CA LYS A 141 -7.40 -35.11 0.41
C LYS A 141 -6.44 -34.20 1.19
N GLN A 142 -5.39 -34.76 1.78
CA GLN A 142 -4.32 -33.98 2.41
C GLN A 142 -3.72 -32.99 1.40
N SER A 143 -3.35 -33.45 0.22
CA SER A 143 -2.80 -32.60 -0.85
C SER A 143 -3.80 -31.51 -1.29
N LYS A 144 -5.08 -31.88 -1.49
CA LYS A 144 -6.14 -30.91 -1.83
C LYS A 144 -6.31 -29.82 -0.77
N ASN A 145 -6.24 -30.19 0.52
CA ASN A 145 -6.33 -29.24 1.62
C ASN A 145 -5.16 -28.24 1.60
N ILE A 146 -3.92 -28.72 1.40
CA ILE A 146 -2.75 -27.84 1.29
C ILE A 146 -2.86 -26.91 0.08
N ILE A 147 -3.29 -27.43 -1.08
CA ILE A 147 -3.51 -26.62 -2.29
C ILE A 147 -4.56 -25.52 -2.03
N ALA A 148 -5.67 -25.86 -1.37
CA ALA A 148 -6.71 -24.89 -1.04
C ALA A 148 -6.19 -23.77 -0.11
N ILE A 149 -5.31 -24.10 0.84
CA ILE A 149 -4.63 -23.09 1.66
C ILE A 149 -3.72 -22.22 0.80
N HIS A 150 -2.91 -22.80 -0.08
CA HIS A 150 -2.04 -22.02 -0.96
C HIS A 150 -2.81 -21.09 -1.89
N GLN A 151 -3.96 -21.50 -2.42
CA GLN A 151 -4.83 -20.64 -3.22
C GLN A 151 -5.32 -19.42 -2.42
N LYS A 152 -5.73 -19.61 -1.16
CA LYS A 152 -6.11 -18.48 -0.30
C LYS A 152 -4.94 -17.56 0.03
N ILE A 153 -3.74 -18.12 0.21
CA ILE A 153 -2.52 -17.32 0.39
C ILE A 153 -2.22 -16.51 -0.88
N GLU A 154 -2.38 -17.10 -2.05
CA GLU A 154 -2.23 -16.42 -3.33
C GLU A 154 -3.21 -15.26 -3.49
N GLU A 155 -4.48 -15.44 -3.10
CA GLU A 155 -5.47 -14.36 -3.06
C GLU A 155 -4.99 -13.18 -2.20
N ILE A 156 -4.37 -13.43 -1.04
CA ILE A 156 -3.77 -12.36 -0.21
C ILE A 156 -2.62 -11.67 -0.95
N VAL A 157 -1.73 -12.43 -1.60
CA VAL A 157 -0.59 -11.87 -2.32
C VAL A 157 -1.03 -11.02 -3.51
N LEU A 158 -2.10 -11.40 -4.20
CA LEU A 158 -2.67 -10.63 -5.32
C LEU A 158 -3.47 -9.41 -4.86
N PHE A 159 -4.07 -9.48 -3.67
CA PHE A 159 -4.81 -8.37 -3.08
C PHE A 159 -3.90 -7.25 -2.59
N ILE A 160 -2.72 -7.61 -2.07
CA ILE A 160 -1.68 -6.68 -1.63
C ILE A 160 -1.03 -6.01 -2.84
#